data_AF-A0A2V8AVN1-F1
#
_entry.id   AF-A0A2V8AVN1-F1
#
_cell.length_a   1.000
_cell.length_b   1.000
_cell.length_c   1.000
_cell.angle_alpha   90.00
_cell.angle_beta   90.00
_cell.angle_gamma   90.00
#
_symmetry.space_group_name_H-M   'P 1'
#
loop_
_entity.id
_entity.type
_entity.pdbx_description
1 polymer ?
#
loop_
_entity_poly.entity_id
_entity_poly.type
_entity_poly.pdbx_seq_one_letter_code
_entity_poly.pdbx_strand_id
1 'polypeptide(L)' 'TPKRLANVEAAIVGKARDEATADMAGRMAVEGAVTLRYNGYKVPLMRNLVKRAIRGSEGGTWTS' A
#
# COMPACT_ATOMS: atom_id res chain seq x y z
N THR A 1 16.05 5.98 5.91
CA THR A 1 15.05 6.13 6.98
C THR A 1 13.72 5.56 6.51
N PRO A 2 12.88 5.01 7.40
CA PRO A 2 11.50 4.65 7.06
C PRO A 2 10.74 5.87 6.53
N LYS A 3 9.82 5.66 5.58
CA LYS A 3 9.00 6.71 4.98
C LYS A 3 7.52 6.42 5.20
N ARG A 4 6.78 7.42 5.67
CA ARG A 4 5.33 7.35 5.91
C ARG A 4 4.57 7.73 4.64
N LEU A 5 3.53 6.96 4.30
CA LEU A 5 2.67 7.22 3.15
C LEU A 5 1.46 8.06 3.58
N ALA A 6 1.69 9.31 3.99
CA ALA A 6 0.66 10.17 4.57
C ALA A 6 -0.57 10.35 3.67
N ASN A 7 -0.38 10.48 2.35
CA ASN A 7 -1.48 10.61 1.39
C ASN A 7 -2.36 9.34 1.35
N VAL A 8 -1.72 8.16 1.37
CA VAL A 8 -2.43 6.87 1.39
C VAL A 8 -3.22 6.74 2.69
N GLU A 9 -2.61 7.06 3.82
CA GLU A 9 -3.29 7.02 5.13
C GLU A 9 -4.51 7.93 5.14
N ALA A 10 -4.36 9.19 4.72
CA ALA A 10 -5.48 10.13 4.65
C ALA A 10 -6.60 9.64 3.72
N ALA A 11 -6.24 9.02 2.59
CA ALA A 11 -7.21 8.55 1.61
C ALA A 11 -8.01 7.32 2.07
N ILE A 12 -7.49 6.50 3.00
CA ILE A 12 -8.17 5.27 3.45
C ILE A 12 -8.96 5.42 4.74
N VAL A 13 -8.86 6.56 5.44
CA VAL A 13 -9.65 6.82 6.66
C VAL A 13 -11.14 6.66 6.36
N GLY A 14 -11.82 5.85 7.17
CA GLY A 14 -13.26 5.60 7.06
C GLY A 14 -13.69 4.70 5.90
N LYS A 15 -12.75 4.18 5.08
CA LYS A 15 -13.06 3.24 4.00
C LYS A 15 -13.07 1.79 4.49
N ALA A 16 -13.88 0.95 3.83
CA ALA A 16 -13.90 -0.48 4.08
C ALA A 16 -12.55 -1.12 3.71
N ARG A 17 -12.17 -2.19 4.41
CA ARG A 17 -10.93 -2.94 4.15
C ARG A 17 -11.14 -3.98 3.04
N ASP A 18 -11.54 -3.53 1.86
CA ASP A 18 -11.89 -4.38 0.72
C ASP A 18 -10.86 -4.29 -0.44
N GLU A 19 -11.08 -5.12 -1.47
CA GLU A 19 -10.25 -5.17 -2.69
C GLU A 19 -10.18 -3.81 -3.38
N ALA A 20 -11.32 -3.11 -3.48
CA ALA A 20 -11.42 -1.82 -4.16
C ALA A 20 -10.61 -0.73 -3.45
N THR A 21 -10.69 -0.65 -2.13
CA THR A 21 -9.91 0.28 -1.31
C THR A 21 -8.42 -0.06 -1.37
N ALA A 22 -8.07 -1.35 -1.31
CA ALA A 22 -6.71 -1.81 -1.45
C ALA A 22 -6.10 -1.43 -2.82
N ASP A 23 -6.84 -1.62 -3.91
CA ASP A 23 -6.41 -1.27 -5.27
C ASP A 23 -6.20 0.22 -5.48
N MET A 24 -7.12 1.04 -4.95
CA MET A 24 -6.98 2.50 -4.95
C MET A 24 -5.72 2.93 -4.20
N ALA A 25 -5.54 2.45 -2.96
CA ALA A 25 -4.41 2.81 -2.13
C ALA A 25 -3.07 2.30 -2.68
N GLY A 26 -3.03 1.09 -3.24
CA GLY A 26 -1.83 0.53 -3.85
C GLY A 26 -1.34 1.36 -5.04
N ARG A 27 -2.26 1.90 -5.86
CA ARG A 27 -1.91 2.82 -6.96
C ARG A 27 -1.36 4.15 -6.43
N MET A 28 -2.03 4.72 -5.42
CA MET A 28 -1.60 5.97 -4.78
C MET A 28 -0.21 5.85 -4.13
N ALA A 29 0.12 4.69 -3.58
CA ALA A 29 1.41 4.43 -2.93
C ALA A 29 2.63 4.52 -3.88
N VAL A 30 2.40 4.46 -5.19
CA VAL A 30 3.45 4.51 -6.22
C VAL A 30 3.26 5.68 -7.19
N GLU A 31 2.32 6.57 -6.90
CA GLU A 31 2.07 7.75 -7.71
C GLU A 31 3.31 8.65 -7.76
N GLY A 32 3.71 9.07 -8.97
CA GLY A 32 4.91 9.87 -9.20
C GLY A 32 6.24 9.15 -8.96
N ALA A 33 6.23 7.83 -8.69
CA ALA A 33 7.46 7.07 -8.50
C ALA A 33 8.28 7.00 -9.81
N VAL A 34 9.50 7.53 -9.77
CA VAL A 34 10.47 7.43 -10.86
C VAL A 34 11.46 6.32 -10.55
N THR A 35 11.59 5.37 -11.47
CA THR A 35 12.51 4.25 -11.34
C THR A 35 13.92 4.66 -11.77
N LEU A 36 14.92 3.98 -11.21
CA LEU A 36 16.29 3.97 -11.68
C LEU A 36 16.57 2.62 -12.36
N ARG A 37 17.69 2.54 -13.09
CA ARG A 37 18.08 1.40 -13.95
C ARG A 37 17.85 0.01 -13.33
N TYR A 38 18.08 -0.16 -12.03
CA TYR A 38 18.07 -1.48 -11.38
C TYR A 38 16.97 -1.69 -10.33
N ASN A 39 16.07 -0.72 -10.14
CA ASN A 39 15.11 -0.77 -9.03
C ASN A 39 13.64 -0.76 -9.47
N GLY A 40 13.36 -0.94 -10.77
CA GLY A 40 12.00 -0.93 -11.30
C GLY A 40 11.05 -1.92 -10.61
N TYR A 41 11.57 -3.05 -10.13
CA TYR A 41 10.81 -4.05 -9.37
C TYR A 41 10.21 -3.51 -8.06
N LYS A 42 10.75 -2.43 -7.50
CA LYS A 42 10.25 -1.84 -6.24
C LYS A 42 8.88 -1.20 -6.41
N VAL A 43 8.54 -0.69 -7.58
CA VAL A 43 7.23 -0.08 -7.84
C VAL A 43 6.09 -1.10 -7.70
N PRO A 44 6.06 -2.21 -8.46
CA PRO A 44 5.01 -3.21 -8.28
C PRO A 44 5.05 -3.87 -6.88
N LEU A 45 6.24 -4.01 -6.28
CA LEU A 45 6.37 -4.52 -4.91
C LEU A 45 5.68 -3.60 -3.88
N MET A 46 5.94 -2.29 -3.92
CA MET A 46 5.32 -1.32 -3.01
C MET A 46 3.80 -1.28 -3.15
N ARG A 47 3.29 -1.29 -4.39
CA ARG A 47 1.85 -1.37 -4.66
C ARG A 47 1.22 -2.60 -4.01
N ASN A 48 1.84 -3.77 -4.20
CA ASN A 48 1.31 -5.04 -3.68
C ASN A 48 1.40 -5.13 -2.16
N LEU A 49 2.45 -4.58 -1.55
CA LEU A 49 2.61 -4.54 -0.10
C LEU A 49 1.51 -3.68 0.55
N VAL A 50 1.18 -2.52 -0.03
CA VAL A 50 0.08 -1.67 0.46
C VAL A 50 -1.28 -2.37 0.30
N LYS A 51 -1.53 -3.00 -0.87
CA LYS A 51 -2.74 -3.81 -1.07
C LYS A 51 -2.90 -4.88 0.00
N ARG A 52 -1.83 -5.64 0.27
CA ARG A 52 -1.81 -6.71 1.28
C ARG A 52 -2.01 -6.15 2.70
N ALA A 53 -1.40 -5.02 3.03
CA ALA A 53 -1.54 -4.40 4.35
C ALA A 53 -2.99 -3.98 4.64
N ILE A 54 -3.69 -3.43 3.64
CA ILE A 54 -5.09 -2.98 3.78
C ILE A 54 -6.03 -4.17 3.96
N ARG A 55 -5.92 -5.18 3.07
CA ARG A 55 -6.72 -6.41 3.15
C ARG A 55 -6.46 -7.21 4.43
N GLY A 56 -5.31 -6.99 5.08
CA GLY A 56 -4.86 -7.78 6.22
C GLY A 56 -4.16 -9.06 5.77
N SER A 57 -3.39 -9.67 6.69
CA SER A 57 -2.82 -10.99 6.49
C SER A 57 -3.73 -12.05 7.12
N GLU A 58 -4.07 -13.10 6.39
CA GLU A 58 -4.77 -14.28 6.94
C GLU A 58 -4.02 -14.91 8.14
N GLY A 59 -2.69 -14.72 8.23
CA GLY A 59 -1.84 -15.23 9.32
C GLY A 59 -1.72 -14.35 10.56
N GLY A 60 -2.65 -13.42 10.81
CA GLY A 60 -2.55 -12.51 11.95
C GLY A 60 -3.88 -11.93 12.37
N THR A 61 -4.73 -12.76 12.99
CA THR A 61 -5.61 -12.29 14.07
C THR A 61 -4.71 -11.69 15.16
N TRP A 62 -4.29 -10.44 14.98
CA TRP A 62 -3.71 -9.65 16.04
C TRP A 62 -4.88 -9.25 16.96
N THR A 63 -5.16 -10.11 17.94
CA THR A 63 -5.89 -9.72 19.14
C THR A 63 -4.99 -8.77 19.93
N SER A 64 -5.21 -7.47 19.74
CA SER A 64 -4.79 -6.45 20.70
C SER A 64 -5.64 -6.52 21.95
#